data_AF-A0A2D8QUL0-F1
#
_entry.id   AF-A0A2D8QUL0-F1
#
_cell.length_a   1.000
_cell.length_b   1.000
_cell.length_c   1.000
_cell.angle_alpha   90.00
_cell.angle_beta   90.00
_cell.angle_gamma   90.00
#
_symmetry.space_group_name_H-M   'P 1'
#
loop_
_entity.id
_entity.type
_entity.pdbx_description
1 polymer ?
#
loop_
_entity_poly.entity_id
_entity_poly.type
_entity_poly.pdbx_seq_one_letter_code
_entity_poly.pdbx_strand_id
1 'polypeptide(L)'
;ATYHFSKMQLQQRYYIKKFLKFNDVYLHAVEAFLKENGFRVLRRINCGLPDEDFIFMANADIFVQGGGSYSESIGKMVKMNGGTVLYNRTFIKNQYERWKLS
;
A
#
# COMPACT_ATOMS: atom_id res chain seq x y z
N ALA A 1 35.76 -4.81 -0.96
CA ALA A 1 35.51 -3.38 -0.75
C ALA A 1 34.89 -3.18 0.64
N THR A 2 35.54 -2.44 1.53
CA THR A 2 35.02 -2.17 2.88
C THR A 2 34.13 -0.94 2.80
N TYR A 3 32.82 -1.12 2.96
CA TYR A 3 31.87 -0.01 2.95
C TYR A 3 31.89 0.70 4.30
N HIS A 4 32.33 1.96 4.35
CA HIS A 4 32.17 2.82 5.53
C HIS A 4 30.79 3.47 5.49
N PHE A 5 29.84 2.87 6.20
CA PHE A 5 28.53 3.49 6.44
C PHE A 5 28.59 4.37 7.69
N SER A 6 28.08 5.58 7.62
CA SER A 6 27.98 6.45 8.79
C SER A 6 26.98 5.88 9.81
N LYS A 7 27.12 6.25 11.09
CA LYS A 7 26.16 5.86 12.15
C LYS A 7 24.71 6.22 11.77
N MET A 8 24.51 7.36 11.10
CA MET A 8 23.20 7.80 10.60
C MET A 8 22.63 6.88 9.52
N GLN A 9 23.47 6.39 8.59
CA GLN A 9 23.04 5.45 7.54
C GLN A 9 22.70 4.07 8.12
N LEU A 10 23.44 3.61 9.12
CA LEU A 10 23.14 2.35 9.82
C LEU A 10 21.82 2.44 10.58
N GLN A 11 21.58 3.58 11.25
CA GLN A 11 20.34 3.83 11.96
C GLN A 11 19.13 3.90 11.01
N GLN A 12 19.22 4.64 9.90
CA GLN A 12 18.17 4.63 8.87
C GLN A 12 17.89 3.22 8.34
N ARG A 13 18.93 2.45 8.02
CA ARG A 13 18.77 1.06 7.56
C ARG A 13 18.08 0.16 8.59
N TYR A 14 18.40 0.32 9.87
CA TYR A 14 17.74 -0.43 10.94
C TYR A 14 16.23 -0.11 10.99
N TYR A 15 15.86 1.17 10.95
CA TYR A 15 14.45 1.57 10.94
C TYR A 15 13.71 1.08 9.71
N ILE A 16 14.33 1.16 8.52
CA ILE A 16 13.75 0.62 7.28
C ILE A 16 13.51 -0.89 7.42
N LYS A 17 14.50 -1.66 7.88
CA LYS A 17 14.33 -3.11 8.09
C LYS A 17 13.24 -3.43 9.10
N LYS A 18 13.18 -2.69 10.21
CA LYS A 18 12.17 -2.87 11.25
C LYS A 18 10.77 -2.56 10.72
N PHE A 19 10.62 -1.49 9.96
CA PHE A 19 9.37 -1.09 9.32
C PHE A 19 8.90 -2.13 8.29
N LEU A 20 9.82 -2.61 7.43
CA LEU A 20 9.51 -3.66 6.46
C LEU A 20 9.01 -4.94 7.14
N LYS A 21 9.62 -5.34 8.26
CA LYS A 21 9.16 -6.50 9.04
C LYS A 21 7.75 -6.31 9.60
N PHE A 22 7.42 -5.11 10.08
CA PHE A 22 6.08 -4.82 10.59
C PHE A 22 5.03 -4.80 9.47
N ASN A 23 5.38 -4.25 8.31
CA ASN A 23 4.50 -4.20 7.15
C ASN A 23 4.15 -5.63 6.66
N ASP A 24 5.13 -6.53 6.67
CA ASP A 24 4.91 -7.93 6.29
C ASP A 24 3.90 -8.64 7.21
N VAL A 25 3.99 -8.43 8.53
CA VAL A 25 3.01 -8.96 9.50
C VAL A 25 1.60 -8.46 9.20
N TYR A 26 1.45 -7.17 8.91
CA TYR A 26 0.15 -6.59 8.57
C TYR A 26 -0.43 -7.20 7.29
N LEU A 27 0.37 -7.30 6.22
CA LEU A 27 -0.06 -7.89 4.95
C LEU A 27 -0.47 -9.35 5.11
N HIS A 28 0.28 -10.12 5.92
CA HIS A 28 -0.07 -11.50 6.24
C HIS A 28 -1.39 -11.62 7.01
N ALA A 29 -1.64 -10.72 7.97
CA ALA A 29 -2.91 -10.71 8.71
C ALA A 29 -4.11 -10.39 7.79
N VAL A 30 -3.97 -9.41 6.89
CA VAL A 30 -5.01 -9.06 5.91
C VAL A 30 -5.27 -10.22 4.94
N GLU A 31 -4.21 -10.84 4.44
CA GLU A 31 -4.33 -12.00 3.53
C GLU A 31 -5.00 -13.19 4.22
N ALA A 32 -4.64 -13.50 5.46
CA ALA A 32 -5.26 -14.57 6.24
C ALA A 32 -6.76 -14.30 6.44
N PHE A 33 -7.11 -13.10 6.91
CA PHE A 33 -8.50 -12.68 7.10
C PHE A 33 -9.34 -12.85 5.83
N LEU A 34 -8.84 -12.40 4.67
CA LEU A 34 -9.56 -12.54 3.41
C LEU A 34 -9.73 -14.02 3.00
N LYS A 35 -8.67 -14.84 3.13
CA LYS A 35 -8.75 -16.26 2.80
C LYS A 35 -9.71 -17.02 3.72
N GLU A 36 -9.70 -16.73 5.02
CA GLU A 36 -10.61 -17.32 6.01
C GLU A 36 -12.08 -16.99 5.72
N ASN A 37 -12.34 -15.83 5.10
CA ASN A 37 -13.67 -15.43 4.64
C ASN A 37 -14.00 -15.94 3.22
N GLY A 38 -13.23 -16.89 2.69
CA GLY A 38 -13.51 -17.57 1.42
C GLY A 38 -13.06 -16.81 0.18
N PHE A 39 -12.32 -15.71 0.32
CA PHE A 39 -11.80 -14.98 -0.84
C PHE A 39 -10.54 -15.64 -1.40
N ARG A 40 -10.44 -15.72 -2.73
CA ARG A 40 -9.18 -16.01 -3.41
C ARG A 40 -8.29 -14.78 -3.37
N VAL A 41 -7.15 -14.87 -2.70
CA VAL A 41 -6.20 -13.76 -2.59
C VAL A 41 -5.01 -13.99 -3.52
N LEU A 42 -4.72 -13.00 -4.36
CA LEU A 42 -3.49 -12.90 -5.14
C LEU A 42 -2.64 -11.75 -4.62
N ARG A 43 -1.44 -12.05 -4.13
CA ARG A 43 -0.50 -11.05 -3.64
C ARG A 43 0.49 -10.69 -4.75
N ARG A 44 0.57 -9.40 -5.11
CA ARG A 44 1.54 -8.87 -6.09
C ARG A 44 2.66 -8.12 -5.37
N ILE A 45 3.80 -8.78 -5.14
CA ILE A 45 5.00 -8.17 -4.53
C ILE A 45 6.21 -8.51 -5.40
N ASN A 46 7.00 -7.50 -5.76
CA ASN A 46 8.17 -7.63 -6.64
C ASN A 46 7.84 -8.35 -7.96
N CYS A 47 6.63 -8.19 -8.48
CA CYS A 47 6.19 -8.79 -9.72
C CYS A 47 5.58 -7.71 -10.62
N GLY A 48 6.04 -7.66 -11.87
CA GLY A 48 5.61 -6.67 -12.85
C GLY A 48 6.23 -5.29 -12.65
N LEU A 49 5.87 -4.38 -13.56
CA LEU A 49 6.25 -2.97 -13.52
C LEU A 49 5.12 -2.14 -12.88
N PRO A 50 5.42 -0.95 -12.32
CA PRO A 50 4.39 -0.05 -11.79
C PRO A 50 3.25 0.20 -12.78
N ASP A 51 3.56 0.36 -14.07
CA ASP A 51 2.54 0.60 -15.10
C ASP A 51 1.61 -0.61 -15.31
N GLU A 52 2.13 -1.84 -15.17
CA GLU A 52 1.32 -3.06 -15.24
C GLU A 52 0.40 -3.18 -14.02
N ASP A 53 0.90 -2.84 -12.84
CA ASP A 53 0.10 -2.80 -11.61
C ASP A 53 -0.96 -1.70 -11.69
N PHE A 54 -0.67 -0.56 -12.32
CA PHE A 54 -1.65 0.48 -12.60
C PHE A 54 -2.79 -0.07 -13.44
N ILE A 55 -2.48 -0.71 -14.58
CA ILE A 55 -3.47 -1.30 -15.48
C ILE A 55 -4.27 -2.37 -14.75
N PHE A 56 -3.61 -3.25 -13.98
CA PHE A 56 -4.28 -4.30 -13.21
C PHE A 56 -5.29 -3.71 -12.23
N MET A 57 -4.90 -2.71 -11.44
CA MET A 57 -5.79 -2.10 -10.45
C MET A 57 -6.88 -1.21 -11.07
N ALA A 58 -6.59 -0.53 -12.18
CA ALA A 58 -7.54 0.34 -12.88
C ALA A 58 -8.76 -0.41 -13.45
N ASN A 59 -8.64 -1.72 -13.62
CA ASN A 59 -9.71 -2.60 -14.11
C ASN A 59 -10.44 -3.35 -12.99
N ALA A 60 -10.25 -2.98 -11.71
CA ALA A 60 -10.94 -3.62 -10.60
C ALA A 60 -12.43 -3.23 -10.56
N ASP A 61 -13.31 -4.20 -10.29
CA ASP A 61 -14.74 -3.95 -10.04
C ASP A 61 -14.95 -3.13 -8.76
N ILE A 62 -14.15 -3.43 -7.73
CA ILE A 62 -14.12 -2.72 -6.45
C ILE A 62 -12.67 -2.39 -6.11
N PHE A 63 -12.37 -1.11 -5.95
CA PHE A 63 -11.04 -0.62 -5.59
C PHE A 63 -11.04 0.05 -4.23
N VAL A 64 -10.26 -0.50 -3.29
CA VAL A 64 -10.00 0.13 -1.99
C VAL A 64 -8.88 1.15 -2.18
N GLN A 65 -9.24 2.42 -2.26
CA GLN A 65 -8.30 3.49 -2.56
C GLN A 65 -7.43 3.81 -1.33
N GLY A 66 -6.10 3.70 -1.50
CA GLY A 66 -5.10 4.23 -0.58
C GLY A 66 -4.86 5.73 -0.74
N GLY A 67 -3.89 6.28 -0.02
CA GLY A 67 -3.48 7.68 -0.15
C GLY A 67 -2.56 7.96 -1.35
N GLY A 68 -2.38 9.24 -1.67
CA GLY A 68 -1.43 9.71 -2.69
C GLY A 68 -1.99 9.77 -4.12
N SER A 69 -1.28 10.47 -5.00
CA SER A 69 -1.73 10.77 -6.38
C SER A 69 -1.82 9.54 -7.28
N TYR A 70 -0.94 8.55 -7.08
CA TYR A 70 -0.95 7.30 -7.83
C TYR A 70 -2.26 6.50 -7.59
N SER A 71 -2.59 6.27 -6.31
CA SER A 71 -3.83 5.61 -5.90
C SER A 71 -5.08 6.41 -6.30
N GLU A 72 -5.02 7.74 -6.22
CA GLU A 72 -6.11 8.60 -6.68
C GLU A 72 -6.37 8.48 -8.19
N SER A 73 -5.31 8.38 -9.00
CA SER A 73 -5.42 8.23 -10.45
C SER A 73 -6.04 6.89 -10.83
N ILE A 74 -5.65 5.81 -10.16
CA ILE A 74 -6.29 4.50 -10.30
C ILE A 74 -7.77 4.58 -9.95
N GLY A 75 -8.12 5.22 -8.83
CA GLY A 75 -9.52 5.39 -8.43
C GLY A 75 -10.35 6.15 -9.46
N LYS A 76 -9.77 7.14 -10.16
CA LYS A 76 -10.45 7.81 -11.28
C LYS A 76 -10.71 6.84 -12.44
N MET A 77 -9.71 6.05 -12.82
CA MET A 77 -9.85 5.07 -13.90
C MET A 77 -10.90 4.00 -13.58
N VAL A 78 -10.89 3.47 -12.35
CA VAL A 78 -11.90 2.49 -11.90
C VAL A 78 -13.32 3.05 -12.06
N LYS A 79 -13.56 4.29 -11.64
CA LYS A 79 -14.86 4.95 -11.81
C LYS A 79 -15.23 5.16 -13.28
N MET A 80 -14.27 5.56 -14.11
CA MET A 80 -14.49 5.72 -15.55
C MET A 80 -14.86 4.39 -16.22
N ASN A 81 -14.32 3.28 -15.72
CA ASN A 81 -14.62 1.92 -16.17
C ASN A 81 -15.92 1.35 -15.56
N GLY A 82 -16.67 2.13 -14.77
CA GLY A 82 -17.92 1.69 -14.13
C GLY A 82 -17.76 0.91 -12.82
N GLY A 83 -16.52 0.78 -12.32
CA GLY A 83 -16.23 0.16 -11.03
C GLY A 83 -16.52 1.06 -9.82
N THR A 84 -16.46 0.47 -8.64
CA THR A 84 -16.71 1.13 -7.36
C THR A 84 -15.41 1.45 -6.64
N VAL A 85 -15.30 2.65 -6.08
CA VAL A 85 -14.14 3.04 -5.25
C VAL A 85 -14.57 3.18 -3.80
N LEU A 86 -13.95 2.39 -2.92
CA LEU A 86 -14.09 2.48 -1.47
C LEU A 86 -12.99 3.38 -0.93
N TYR A 87 -13.37 4.55 -0.40
CA TYR A 87 -12.41 5.52 0.16
C TYR A 87 -12.94 6.12 1.46
N ASN A 88 -12.25 5.90 2.57
CA ASN A 88 -12.62 6.47 3.86
C ASN A 88 -11.98 7.84 4.07
N ARG A 89 -12.69 8.90 3.65
CA ARG A 89 -12.23 10.29 3.76
C ARG A 89 -11.96 10.72 5.21
N THR A 90 -12.78 10.25 6.15
CA THR A 90 -12.65 10.58 7.58
C THR A 90 -11.38 9.99 8.18
N PHE A 91 -11.08 8.72 7.87
CA PHE A 91 -9.83 8.07 8.31
C PHE A 91 -8.59 8.83 7.82
N ILE A 92 -8.57 9.24 6.55
CA ILE A 92 -7.44 9.96 5.96
C ILE A 92 -7.26 11.34 6.59
N LYS A 93 -8.35 12.09 6.79
CA LYS A 93 -8.30 13.39 7.49
C LYS A 93 -7.72 13.24 8.89
N ASN A 94 -8.18 12.25 9.66
CA ASN A 94 -7.72 12.02 11.02
C ASN A 94 -6.24 11.61 11.09
N GLN A 95 -5.75 10.82 10.13
CA GLN A 95 -4.32 10.48 10.05
C GLN A 95 -3.46 11.71 9.76
N TYR A 96 -3.90 12.57 8.83
CA TYR A 96 -3.18 13.79 8.47
C TYR A 96 -3.04 14.77 9.65
N GLU A 97 -4.13 14.99 10.41
CA GLU A 97 -4.07 15.82 11.62
C GLU A 97 -3.12 15.23 12.68
N ARG A 98 -3.10 13.90 12.83
CA ARG A 98 -2.19 13.24 13.79
C ARG A 98 -0.71 13.42 13.41
N TRP A 99 -0.39 13.44 12.12
CA TRP A 99 0.98 13.64 11.62
C TRP A 99 1.45 15.10 11.70
N LYS A 100 0.53 16.07 11.72
CA LYS A 100 0.88 17.49 11.94
C LYS A 100 1.25 17.80 13.39
N LEU A 101 0.80 16.98 14.33
CA LEU A 101 1.00 17.17 15.77
C LEU A 101 2.21 16.37 16.32
N SER A 102 2.88 15.60 15.48
CA SER A 102 4.07 14.78 15.80
C SER A 102 5.32 15.35 15.16
#